data_AF-A0A7W6EHY1-F1
#
_entry.id   AF-A0A7W6EHY1-F1
#
_cell.length_a   1.000
_cell.length_b   1.000
_cell.length_c   1.000
_cell.angle_alpha   90.00
_cell.angle_beta   90.00
_cell.angle_gamma   90.00
#
_symmetry.space_group_name_H-M   'P 1'
#
loop_
_entity.id
_entity.type
_entity.pdbx_description
1 polymer ?
#
loop_
_entity_poly.entity_id
_entity_poly.type
_entity_poly.pdbx_seq_one_letter_code
_entity_poly.pdbx_strand_id
1 'polypeptide(L)'
;MSSALVNRVTILQLRVDAGEWLAWAERAGIRPEIRSFVSTIPDALMRPVPADPVPFSTPRARALLSRALDLAQRSGLLTNENRRALAFGRLSPEDVVVFCALAEDAIGALHPLDDYLRRPELLPKGDSAR
;
A
#
# COMPACT_ATOMS: atom_id res chain seq x y z
N MET A 1 43.57 -7.79 -29.97
CA MET A 1 42.90 -8.58 -28.91
C MET A 1 41.47 -8.09 -28.76
N SER A 2 40.49 -8.94 -28.99
CA SER A 2 39.06 -8.57 -28.98
C SER A 2 38.60 -8.31 -27.53
N SER A 3 38.21 -7.06 -27.22
CA SER A 3 37.70 -6.65 -25.89
C SER A 3 36.25 -7.10 -25.62
N ALA A 4 35.63 -7.82 -26.55
CA ALA A 4 34.20 -8.16 -26.53
C ALA A 4 33.81 -9.20 -25.44
N LEU A 5 34.77 -9.75 -24.70
CA LEU A 5 34.55 -10.75 -23.64
C LEU A 5 34.91 -10.24 -22.23
N VAL A 6 35.14 -8.93 -22.05
CA VAL A 6 35.29 -8.35 -20.71
C VAL A 6 33.92 -8.33 -20.03
N ASN A 7 33.75 -9.26 -19.10
CA ASN A 7 32.59 -9.49 -18.25
C ASN A 7 32.05 -8.16 -17.64
N ARG A 8 30.95 -7.62 -18.19
CA ARG A 8 30.32 -6.35 -17.72
C ARG A 8 29.38 -6.57 -16.53
N VAL A 9 29.76 -7.42 -15.59
CA VAL A 9 28.95 -7.66 -14.39
C VAL A 9 29.00 -6.42 -13.51
N THR A 10 27.82 -5.84 -13.25
CA THR A 10 27.63 -4.79 -12.24
C THR A 10 26.88 -5.40 -11.07
N ILE A 11 27.50 -5.41 -9.89
CA ILE A 11 26.85 -5.86 -8.66
C ILE A 11 26.28 -4.62 -7.98
N LEU A 12 24.96 -4.60 -7.79
CA LEU A 12 24.27 -3.54 -7.06
C LEU A 12 23.86 -4.09 -5.70
N GLN A 13 24.25 -3.37 -4.63
CA GLN A 13 23.75 -3.61 -3.29
C GLN A 13 22.52 -2.74 -3.08
N LEU A 14 21.33 -3.35 -3.15
CA LEU A 14 20.07 -2.66 -2.95
C LEU A 14 19.61 -2.85 -1.51
N ARG A 15 19.26 -1.75 -0.85
CA ARG A 15 18.55 -1.76 0.43
C ARG A 15 17.11 -1.36 0.16
N VAL A 16 16.16 -2.10 0.72
CA VAL A 16 14.75 -1.70 0.62
C VAL A 16 14.50 -0.55 1.60
N ASP A 17 13.80 0.48 1.13
CA ASP A 17 13.49 1.66 1.91
C ASP A 17 12.04 2.11 1.62
N ALA A 18 11.18 2.00 2.63
CA ALA A 18 9.78 2.39 2.50
C ALA A 18 9.61 3.91 2.34
N GLY A 19 10.53 4.71 2.89
CA GLY A 19 10.54 6.16 2.75
C GLY A 19 10.84 6.57 1.31
N GLU A 20 11.80 5.92 0.66
CA GLU A 20 12.08 6.13 -0.76
C GLU A 20 10.86 5.77 -1.63
N TRP A 21 10.19 4.65 -1.32
CA TRP A 21 8.97 4.26 -2.01
C TRP A 21 7.85 5.29 -1.80
N LEU A 22 7.65 5.80 -0.58
CA LEU A 22 6.63 6.81 -0.28
C LEU A 22 6.92 8.13 -1.01
N ALA A 23 8.18 8.57 -1.06
CA ALA A 23 8.60 9.77 -1.78
C ALA A 23 8.38 9.62 -3.30
N TRP A 24 8.67 8.44 -3.86
CA TRP A 24 8.32 8.13 -5.24
C TRP A 24 6.79 8.11 -5.45
N ALA A 25 6.06 7.47 -4.54
CA ALA A 25 4.61 7.27 -4.63
C ALA A 25 3.87 8.61 -4.63
N GLU A 26 4.32 9.58 -3.84
CA GLU A 26 3.80 10.94 -3.86
C GLU A 26 3.98 11.60 -5.24
N ARG A 27 5.20 11.60 -5.79
CA ARG A 27 5.48 12.16 -7.12
C ARG A 27 4.73 11.44 -8.24
N ALA A 28 4.52 10.13 -8.10
CA ALA A 28 3.81 9.30 -9.06
C ALA A 28 2.27 9.39 -8.95
N GLY A 29 1.74 10.18 -8.01
CA GLY A 29 0.30 10.36 -7.82
C GLY A 29 -0.40 9.13 -7.24
N ILE A 30 0.29 8.31 -6.44
CA ILE A 30 -0.35 7.20 -5.73
C ILE A 30 -1.37 7.74 -4.74
N ARG A 31 -2.56 7.12 -4.72
CA ARG A 31 -3.71 7.58 -3.93
C ARG A 31 -3.34 7.76 -2.46
N PRO A 32 -3.81 8.86 -1.81
CA PRO A 32 -3.44 9.18 -0.43
C PRO A 32 -3.69 8.05 0.55
N GLU A 33 -4.81 7.35 0.46
CA GLU A 33 -5.15 6.22 1.34
C GLU A 33 -4.13 5.07 1.30
N ILE A 34 -3.50 4.81 0.14
CA ILE A 34 -2.45 3.79 0.01
C ILE A 34 -1.15 4.29 0.65
N ARG A 35 -0.82 5.58 0.47
CA ARG A 35 0.37 6.18 1.09
C ARG A 35 0.23 6.22 2.61
N SER A 36 -0.93 6.62 3.13
CA SER A 36 -1.24 6.62 4.56
C SER A 36 -1.12 5.21 5.16
N PHE A 37 -1.69 4.21 4.49
CA PHE A 37 -1.55 2.81 4.90
C PHE A 37 -0.07 2.39 5.02
N VAL A 38 0.73 2.64 3.97
CA VAL A 38 2.15 2.24 3.94
C VAL A 38 2.98 3.04 4.96
N SER A 39 2.65 4.30 5.22
CA SER A 39 3.32 5.08 6.26
C SER A 39 3.08 4.52 7.66
N THR A 40 1.92 3.88 7.89
CA THR A 40 1.58 3.24 9.17
C THR A 40 2.16 1.84 9.27
N ILE A 41 2.16 1.10 8.16
CA ILE A 41 2.63 -0.29 8.10
C ILE A 41 3.65 -0.44 6.96
N PRO A 42 4.90 0.01 7.15
CA PRO A 42 5.94 -0.01 6.11
C PRO A 42 6.27 -1.43 5.62
N ASP A 43 6.26 -2.41 6.52
CA ASP A 43 6.56 -3.82 6.23
C ASP A 43 5.58 -4.45 5.24
N ALA A 44 4.41 -3.84 5.07
CA ALA A 44 3.42 -4.28 4.10
C ALA A 44 3.85 -4.04 2.63
N LEU A 45 4.99 -3.38 2.38
CA LEU A 45 5.65 -3.36 1.07
C LEU A 45 6.48 -4.63 0.81
N MET A 46 6.86 -5.37 1.85
CA MET A 46 7.86 -6.44 1.80
C MET A 46 7.32 -7.75 2.38
N ARG A 47 6.01 -8.03 2.19
CA ARG A 47 5.45 -9.30 2.61
C ARG A 47 6.18 -10.45 1.91
N PRO A 48 6.43 -11.56 2.61
CA PRO A 48 7.07 -12.72 2.00
C PRO A 48 6.23 -13.23 0.84
N VAL A 49 6.90 -13.74 -0.20
CA VAL A 49 6.22 -14.38 -1.32
C VAL A 49 5.54 -15.66 -0.79
N PRO A 50 4.21 -15.81 -0.95
CA PRO A 50 3.52 -17.04 -0.55
C PRO A 50 4.00 -18.24 -1.37
N ALA A 51 3.89 -19.43 -0.80
CA ALA A 51 4.18 -20.67 -1.52
C ALA A 51 3.12 -20.98 -2.61
N ASP A 52 1.87 -20.63 -2.32
CA ASP A 52 0.74 -20.79 -3.23
C ASP A 52 0.65 -19.62 -4.23
N PRO A 53 0.12 -19.83 -5.44
CA PRO A 53 -0.02 -18.80 -6.47
C PRO A 53 -1.19 -17.85 -6.18
N VAL A 54 -1.12 -17.14 -5.06
CA VAL A 54 -2.14 -16.19 -4.58
C VAL A 54 -1.61 -14.75 -4.66
N PRO A 55 -2.49 -13.73 -4.76
CA PRO A 55 -2.08 -12.33 -4.68
C PRO A 55 -1.36 -12.04 -3.36
N PHE A 56 -0.31 -11.21 -3.43
CA PHE A 56 0.45 -10.77 -2.27
C PHE A 56 0.95 -9.33 -2.42
N SER A 57 1.12 -8.67 -1.29
CA SER A 57 1.47 -7.25 -1.25
C SER A 57 2.91 -7.00 -1.69
N THR A 58 3.05 -6.15 -2.70
CA THR A 58 4.34 -5.65 -3.21
C THR A 58 4.23 -4.16 -3.53
N PRO A 59 5.36 -3.45 -3.70
CA PRO A 59 5.34 -2.04 -4.12
C PRO A 59 4.58 -1.85 -5.44
N ARG A 60 4.75 -2.79 -6.38
CA ARG A 60 4.04 -2.81 -7.67
C ARG A 60 2.55 -3.08 -7.50
N ALA A 61 2.15 -4.04 -6.68
CA ALA A 61 0.74 -4.37 -6.45
C ALA A 61 -0.02 -3.16 -5.89
N ARG A 62 0.59 -2.41 -4.97
CA ARG A 62 0.02 -1.16 -4.43
C ARG A 62 -0.14 -0.08 -5.50
N ALA A 63 0.87 0.12 -6.35
CA ALA A 63 0.77 1.05 -7.47
C ALA A 63 -0.33 0.65 -8.48
N LEU A 64 -0.49 -0.65 -8.75
CA LEU A 64 -1.55 -1.17 -9.60
C LEU A 64 -2.93 -1.04 -8.96
N LEU A 65 -3.05 -1.24 -7.65
CA LEU A 65 -4.29 -1.00 -6.91
C LEU A 65 -4.69 0.47 -7.01
N SER A 66 -3.77 1.40 -6.80
CA SER A 66 -4.02 2.84 -6.95
C SER A 66 -4.67 3.16 -8.30
N ARG A 67 -4.05 2.69 -9.39
CA ARG A 67 -4.55 2.91 -10.76
C ARG A 67 -5.92 2.28 -10.99
N ALA A 68 -6.16 1.10 -10.43
CA ALA A 68 -7.43 0.40 -10.55
C ALA A 68 -8.55 1.14 -9.81
N LEU A 69 -8.25 1.68 -8.62
CA LEU A 69 -9.19 2.52 -7.86
C LEU A 69 -9.49 3.82 -8.61
N ASP A 70 -8.49 4.48 -9.19
CA ASP A 70 -8.71 5.67 -10.00
C ASP A 70 -9.57 5.38 -11.23
N LEU A 71 -9.37 4.22 -11.88
CA LEU A 71 -10.20 3.80 -13.00
C LEU A 71 -11.64 3.54 -12.56
N ALA A 72 -11.83 2.81 -11.48
CA ALA A 72 -13.17 2.56 -10.91
C ALA A 72 -13.86 3.87 -10.53
N GLN A 73 -13.14 4.83 -9.94
CA GLN A 73 -13.67 6.15 -9.59
C GLN A 73 -14.11 6.93 -10.82
N ARG A 74 -13.24 7.00 -11.86
CA ARG A 74 -13.57 7.70 -13.12
C ARG A 74 -14.77 7.08 -13.83
N SER A 75 -14.95 5.77 -13.71
CA SER A 75 -16.10 5.05 -14.29
C SER A 75 -17.35 5.09 -13.41
N GLY A 76 -17.33 5.74 -12.24
CA GLY A 76 -18.46 5.78 -11.31
C GLY A 76 -18.76 4.44 -10.62
N LEU A 77 -17.80 3.51 -10.61
CA LEU A 77 -17.94 2.15 -10.07
C LEU A 77 -17.21 1.96 -8.74
N LEU A 78 -16.66 3.01 -8.13
CA LEU A 78 -15.94 2.89 -6.86
C LEU A 78 -16.91 2.80 -5.67
N THR A 79 -17.36 1.57 -5.37
CA THR A 79 -18.08 1.21 -4.15
C THR A 79 -17.13 0.52 -3.16
N ASN A 80 -17.53 0.37 -1.88
CA ASN A 80 -16.75 -0.39 -0.90
C ASN A 80 -16.55 -1.85 -1.32
N GLU A 81 -17.60 -2.47 -1.89
CA GLU A 81 -17.53 -3.81 -2.45
C GLU A 81 -16.49 -3.90 -3.59
N ASN A 82 -16.54 -2.98 -4.56
CA ASN A 82 -15.59 -2.96 -5.67
C ASN A 82 -14.16 -2.63 -5.20
N ARG A 83 -14.00 -1.78 -4.18
CA ARG A 83 -12.70 -1.52 -3.54
C ARG A 83 -12.13 -2.81 -2.94
N ARG A 84 -12.92 -3.54 -2.15
CA ARG A 84 -12.52 -4.83 -1.56
C ARG A 84 -12.15 -5.83 -2.66
N ALA A 85 -12.97 -5.98 -3.69
CA ALA A 85 -12.70 -6.88 -4.81
C ALA A 85 -11.37 -6.53 -5.52
N LEU A 86 -11.13 -5.25 -5.80
CA LEU A 86 -9.89 -4.77 -6.43
C LEU A 86 -8.65 -4.99 -5.55
N ALA A 87 -8.81 -4.85 -4.23
CA ALA A 87 -7.75 -5.06 -3.24
C ALA A 87 -7.41 -6.55 -3.06
N PHE A 88 -8.41 -7.42 -2.88
CA PHE A 88 -8.21 -8.88 -2.78
C PHE A 88 -7.55 -9.47 -4.03
N GLY A 89 -7.82 -8.92 -5.22
CA GLY A 89 -7.14 -9.35 -6.44
C GLY A 89 -5.67 -8.96 -6.56
N ARG A 90 -5.10 -8.21 -5.60
CA ARG A 90 -3.75 -7.62 -5.71
C ARG A 90 -2.88 -7.74 -4.46
N LEU A 91 -3.48 -7.71 -3.28
CA LEU A 91 -2.75 -7.63 -2.00
C LEU A 91 -2.92 -8.90 -1.19
N SER A 92 -2.06 -9.09 -0.20
CA SER A 92 -2.20 -10.17 0.78
C SER A 92 -3.50 -9.98 1.60
N PRO A 93 -4.24 -11.04 1.94
CA PRO A 93 -5.51 -10.94 2.65
C PRO A 93 -5.46 -10.10 3.93
N GLU A 94 -4.39 -10.26 4.73
CA GLU A 94 -4.14 -9.49 5.95
C GLU A 94 -4.06 -7.97 5.71
N ASP A 95 -3.40 -7.55 4.63
CA ASP A 95 -3.28 -6.14 4.28
C ASP A 95 -4.58 -5.59 3.70
N VAL A 96 -5.37 -6.42 3.00
CA VAL A 96 -6.67 -6.02 2.43
C VAL A 96 -7.65 -5.65 3.53
N VAL A 97 -7.76 -6.49 4.57
CA VAL A 97 -8.69 -6.26 5.68
C VAL A 97 -8.40 -4.92 6.35
N VAL A 98 -7.13 -4.68 6.70
CA VAL A 98 -6.71 -3.44 7.36
C VAL A 98 -6.87 -2.25 6.40
N PHE A 99 -6.45 -2.39 5.14
CA PHE A 99 -6.58 -1.32 4.14
C PHE A 99 -8.03 -0.90 3.91
N CYS A 100 -8.95 -1.87 3.77
CA CYS A 100 -10.35 -1.59 3.52
C CYS A 100 -11.00 -0.94 4.74
N ALA A 101 -10.74 -1.44 5.96
CA ALA A 101 -11.23 -0.79 7.18
C ALA A 101 -10.81 0.68 7.25
N LEU A 102 -9.52 0.96 7.03
CA LEU A 102 -8.99 2.33 7.06
C LEU A 102 -9.57 3.21 5.95
N ALA A 103 -9.72 2.68 4.75
CA ALA A 103 -10.22 3.45 3.61
C ALA A 103 -11.73 3.68 3.66
N GLU A 104 -12.50 2.78 4.26
CA GLU A 104 -13.97 2.81 4.32
C GLU A 104 -14.48 3.65 5.48
N ASP A 105 -13.85 3.56 6.65
CA ASP A 105 -14.29 4.31 7.84
C ASP A 105 -14.00 5.82 7.76
N ALA A 106 -13.39 6.27 6.65
CA ALA A 106 -12.86 7.63 6.49
C ALA A 106 -12.05 8.05 7.72
N ILE A 107 -11.39 7.08 8.39
CA ILE A 107 -10.34 7.35 9.36
C ILE A 107 -9.36 8.18 8.56
N GLY A 108 -9.14 9.42 8.98
CA GLY A 108 -8.28 10.36 8.27
C GLY A 108 -6.83 9.85 8.19
N ALA A 109 -5.86 10.75 8.20
CA ALA A 109 -4.50 10.30 8.47
C ALA A 109 -4.49 9.58 9.83
N LEU A 110 -4.08 8.31 9.86
CA LEU A 110 -3.81 7.60 11.10
C LEU A 110 -2.72 8.37 11.84
N HIS A 111 -3.01 8.74 13.08
CA HIS A 111 -2.06 9.42 13.94
C HIS A 111 -1.21 8.41 14.72
N PRO A 112 0.00 8.79 15.18
CA PRO A 112 0.74 7.99 16.16
C PRO A 112 -0.11 7.69 17.40
N LEU A 113 0.11 6.54 18.05
CA LEU A 113 -0.67 6.14 19.23
C LEU A 113 -0.70 7.20 20.34
N ASP A 114 0.41 7.90 20.56
CA ASP A 114 0.54 8.98 21.55
C ASP A 114 -0.45 10.13 21.30
N ASP A 115 -0.78 10.43 20.05
CA ASP A 115 -1.77 11.47 19.73
C ASP A 115 -3.17 11.10 20.23
N TYR A 116 -3.58 9.83 20.07
CA TYR A 116 -4.88 9.36 20.54
C TYR A 116 -4.96 9.28 22.07
N LEU A 117 -3.85 8.95 22.73
CA LEU A 117 -3.79 8.93 24.20
C LEU A 117 -3.89 10.35 24.79
N ARG A 118 -3.27 11.34 24.15
CA ARG A 118 -3.32 12.74 24.59
C ARG A 118 -4.60 13.46 24.18
N ARG A 119 -5.19 13.08 23.04
CA ARG A 119 -6.37 13.69 22.45
C ARG A 119 -7.40 12.61 22.08
N PRO A 120 -8.15 12.10 23.07
CA PRO A 120 -9.15 11.04 22.86
C PRO A 120 -10.22 11.40 21.82
N GLU A 121 -10.47 12.69 21.58
CA GLU A 121 -11.38 13.19 20.56
C GLU A 121 -10.99 12.84 19.11
N LEU A 122 -9.72 12.48 18.88
CA LEU A 122 -9.22 12.01 17.58
C LEU A 122 -9.61 10.56 17.28
N LEU A 123 -10.08 9.80 18.28
CA LEU A 123 -10.47 8.41 18.07
C LEU A 123 -11.54 8.29 16.98
N PRO A 124 -11.39 7.31 16.06
CA PRO A 124 -12.43 7.00 15.08
C PRO A 124 -13.78 6.76 15.79
N LYS A 125 -14.82 7.43 15.31
CA LYS A 125 -16.17 7.32 15.87
C LYS A 125 -17.04 6.28 15.15
N GLY A 126 -16.43 5.49 14.26
CA GLY A 126 -17.11 4.45 13.48
C GLY A 126 -17.38 3.18 14.28
N ASP A 127 -18.32 2.36 13.79
CA ASP A 127 -18.73 1.09 14.40
C ASP A 127 -17.61 0.04 14.48
N SER A 128 -16.49 0.25 13.80
CA SER A 128 -15.29 -0.60 13.85
C SER A 128 -14.55 -0.56 15.19
N ALA A 129 -14.95 0.30 16.12
CA ALA A 129 -14.42 0.39 17.48
C ALA A 129 -15.15 -0.50 18.51
N ARG A 130 -16.10 -1.34 18.08
CA ARG A 130 -16.81 -2.32 18.92
C ARG A 130 -16.41 -3.76 18.64
#